data_AF-A0A3M1AH25-F1
#
_entry.id   AF-A0A3M1AH25-F1
#
_cell.length_a   1.000
_cell.length_b   1.000
_cell.length_c   1.000
_cell.angle_alpha   90.00
_cell.angle_beta   90.00
_cell.angle_gamma   90.00
#
_symmetry.space_group_name_H-M   'P 1'
#
loop_
_entity.id
_entity.type
_entity.pdbx_description
1 polymer ?
#
loop_
_entity_poly.entity_id
_entity_poly.type
_entity_poly.pdbx_seq_one_letter_code
_entity_poly.pdbx_strand_id
1 'polypeptide(L)'
;MYPSEDSILHRGLGMDRFVVAWHIRSEKAQNALAGRLSLDEQLAANAPVVNTMPGSEGQMQPVEEIADFPSETAIRVEIPPNIQEVKSQSPEAGRHWRSCTRQAFQWYLGRGYRVSGFYRDKTSQRCFYLLTRAGS
;
A
#
# COMPACT_ATOMS: atom_id res chain seq x y z
N MET A 1 24.92 15.96 23.70
CA MET A 1 25.39 15.34 22.45
C MET A 1 24.70 13.99 22.37
N TYR A 2 23.66 13.84 21.55
CA TYR A 2 22.93 12.56 21.43
C TYR A 2 23.77 11.57 20.61
N PRO A 3 23.79 10.27 20.97
CA PRO A 3 24.47 9.28 20.17
C PRO A 3 23.73 9.09 18.84
N SER A 4 24.48 9.10 17.76
CA SER A 4 24.04 8.76 16.41
C SER A 4 23.60 7.30 16.37
N GLU A 5 22.29 7.07 16.34
CA GLU A 5 21.71 5.79 15.95
C GLU A 5 21.89 5.56 14.45
N ASP A 6 23.13 5.38 14.00
CA ASP A 6 23.40 4.70 12.74
C ASP A 6 23.17 3.20 12.95
N SER A 7 21.89 2.84 13.10
CA SER A 7 21.46 1.44 13.18
C SER A 7 21.80 0.76 11.87
N ILE A 8 22.55 -0.33 11.98
CA ILE A 8 23.00 -1.21 10.90
C ILE A 8 21.82 -1.68 10.00
N LEU A 9 20.57 -1.57 10.48
CA LEU A 9 19.34 -1.84 9.73
C LEU A 9 18.99 -0.83 8.61
N HIS A 10 19.61 0.36 8.56
CA HIS A 10 19.14 1.47 7.70
C HIS A 10 20.12 1.95 6.63
N ARG A 11 21.32 1.37 6.53
CA ARG A 11 22.32 1.80 5.53
C ARG A 11 21.79 1.57 4.10
N GLY A 12 21.33 2.65 3.46
CA GLY A 12 21.07 2.73 2.02
C GLY A 12 19.60 2.70 1.56
N LEU A 13 18.61 2.58 2.46
CA LEU A 13 17.20 2.48 2.08
C LEU A 13 16.35 3.51 2.85
N GLY A 14 16.20 4.71 2.30
CA GLY A 14 15.44 5.82 2.91
C GLY A 14 14.06 5.38 3.42
N MET A 15 13.71 5.77 4.65
CA MET A 15 12.50 5.31 5.33
C MET A 15 11.23 5.95 4.76
N ASP A 16 10.25 5.12 4.42
CA ASP A 16 8.90 5.55 4.07
C ASP A 16 8.08 5.65 5.36
N ARG A 17 7.63 6.87 5.69
CA ARG A 17 6.83 7.12 6.90
C ARG A 17 5.47 7.68 6.49
N PHE A 18 4.40 7.10 7.05
CA PHE A 18 3.08 7.72 7.01
C PHE A 18 2.93 8.74 8.14
N VAL A 19 2.32 9.87 7.84
CA VAL A 19 1.66 10.69 8.85
C VAL A 19 0.20 10.24 8.87
N VAL A 20 -0.22 9.62 9.98
CA VAL A 20 -1.58 9.09 10.13
C VAL A 20 -2.38 10.00 11.06
N ALA A 21 -3.55 10.44 10.62
CA ALA A 21 -4.51 11.17 11.45
C ALA A 21 -5.73 10.28 11.72
N TRP A 22 -6.05 10.07 13.00
CA TRP A 22 -7.22 9.30 13.41
C TRP A 22 -8.28 10.22 14.03
N HIS A 23 -9.40 10.40 13.33
CA HIS A 23 -10.56 11.13 13.85
C HIS A 23 -11.41 10.22 14.74
N ILE A 24 -11.13 10.21 16.04
CA ILE A 24 -11.76 9.29 17.01
C ILE A 24 -13.28 9.47 17.16
N ARG A 25 -13.82 10.64 16.80
CA ARG A 25 -15.26 10.94 16.82
C ARG A 25 -15.95 10.80 15.46
N SER A 26 -15.24 10.29 14.45
CA SER A 26 -15.84 10.09 13.12
C SER A 26 -16.87 8.95 13.13
N GLU A 27 -17.82 9.02 12.19
CA GLU A 27 -18.78 7.94 11.94
C GLU A 27 -18.07 6.60 11.68
N LYS A 28 -16.94 6.63 10.94
CA LYS A 28 -16.10 5.45 10.71
C LYS A 28 -15.59 4.83 12.00
N ALA A 29 -15.16 5.64 12.96
CA ALA A 29 -14.70 5.16 14.27
C ALA A 29 -15.87 4.58 15.10
N GLN A 30 -17.04 5.21 15.06
CA GLN A 30 -18.23 4.70 15.74
C GLN A 30 -18.71 3.37 15.14
N ASN A 31 -18.71 3.25 13.81
CA ASN A 31 -19.02 2.00 13.12
C ASN A 31 -18.00 0.90 13.43
N ALA A 32 -16.71 1.24 13.56
CA ALA A 32 -15.69 0.30 14.02
C ALA A 32 -15.95 -0.22 15.43
N LEU A 33 -16.25 0.68 16.38
CA LEU A 33 -16.58 0.32 17.75
C LEU A 33 -17.84 -0.56 17.83
N ALA A 34 -18.79 -0.38 16.92
CA ALA A 34 -19.99 -1.18 16.81
C ALA A 34 -19.82 -2.48 16.00
N GLY A 35 -18.60 -2.82 15.57
CA GLY A 35 -18.33 -4.01 14.75
C GLY A 35 -18.87 -3.94 13.31
N ARG A 36 -19.23 -2.75 12.84
CA ARG A 36 -19.79 -2.48 11.50
C ARG A 36 -18.78 -1.89 10.52
N LEU A 37 -17.49 -1.96 10.82
CA LEU A 37 -16.48 -1.55 9.85
C LEU A 37 -16.35 -2.62 8.77
N SER A 38 -16.95 -2.37 7.61
CA SER A 38 -16.68 -3.14 6.40
C SER A 38 -15.86 -2.30 5.43
N LEU A 39 -14.87 -2.93 4.80
CA LEU A 39 -14.40 -2.44 3.52
C LEU A 39 -15.50 -2.69 2.50
N ASP A 40 -15.72 -1.75 1.59
CA ASP A 40 -16.55 -2.00 0.43
C ASP A 40 -15.84 -3.03 -0.46
N GLU A 41 -16.19 -4.31 -0.27
CA GLU A 41 -15.55 -5.43 -0.95
C GLU A 41 -15.73 -5.33 -2.46
N GLN A 42 -16.87 -4.80 -2.93
CA GLN A 42 -17.16 -4.63 -4.34
C GLN A 42 -16.30 -3.52 -4.95
N LEU A 43 -16.16 -2.40 -4.25
CA LEU A 43 -15.26 -1.33 -4.66
C LEU A 43 -13.80 -1.80 -4.68
N ALA A 44 -13.39 -2.54 -3.65
CA ALA A 44 -12.04 -3.10 -3.57
C ALA A 44 -11.77 -4.11 -4.69
N ALA A 45 -12.71 -5.00 -5.00
CA ALA A 45 -12.55 -6.01 -6.05
C ALA A 45 -12.37 -5.38 -7.44
N ASN A 46 -13.13 -4.31 -7.72
CA ASN A 46 -13.16 -3.64 -9.03
C ASN A 46 -12.07 -2.56 -9.23
N ALA A 47 -11.49 -2.04 -8.15
CA ALA A 47 -10.44 -1.03 -8.23
C ALA A 47 -9.17 -1.58 -8.91
N PRO A 48 -8.46 -0.84 -9.78
CA PRO A 48 -7.24 -1.33 -10.42
C PRO A 48 -6.10 -1.49 -9.40
N VAL A 49 -5.20 -2.45 -9.63
CA VAL A 49 -3.92 -2.58 -8.89
C VAL A 49 -2.83 -1.90 -9.72
N VAL A 50 -2.14 -0.92 -9.13
CA VAL A 50 -1.30 0.02 -9.90
C VAL A 50 0.19 -0.31 -9.91
N ASN A 51 0.67 -1.14 -8.97
CA ASN A 51 2.11 -1.28 -8.70
C ASN A 51 2.66 -2.70 -8.87
N THR A 52 1.90 -3.59 -9.50
CA THR A 52 2.32 -4.98 -9.75
C THR A 52 1.87 -5.47 -11.12
N MET A 53 2.66 -6.38 -11.69
CA MET A 53 2.36 -7.04 -12.96
C MET A 53 2.62 -8.55 -12.87
N PRO A 54 1.99 -9.37 -13.74
CA PRO A 54 2.31 -10.79 -13.82
C PRO A 54 3.77 -10.99 -14.23
N GLY A 55 4.49 -11.80 -13.45
CA GLY A 55 5.84 -12.28 -13.77
C GLY A 55 5.80 -13.46 -14.74
N SER A 56 6.99 -13.98 -15.07
CA SER A 56 7.16 -15.07 -16.04
C SER A 56 6.45 -16.38 -15.67
N GLU A 57 6.22 -16.64 -14.37
CA GLU A 57 5.53 -17.83 -13.88
C GLU A 57 4.10 -17.50 -13.38
N GLY A 58 3.57 -16.33 -13.77
CA GLY A 58 2.22 -15.88 -13.40
C GLY A 58 2.08 -15.33 -11.98
N GLN A 59 3.15 -15.36 -11.17
CA GLN A 59 3.18 -14.69 -9.87
C GLN A 59 3.22 -13.17 -10.05
N MET A 60 2.46 -12.43 -9.24
CA MET A 60 2.49 -10.97 -9.30
C MET A 60 3.80 -10.45 -8.69
N GLN A 61 4.48 -9.58 -9.43
CA GLN A 61 5.75 -8.97 -9.04
C GLN A 61 5.63 -7.44 -9.00
N PRO A 62 6.42 -6.76 -8.15
CA PRO A 62 6.45 -5.30 -8.15
C PRO A 62 7.00 -4.79 -9.48
N VAL A 63 6.39 -3.73 -10.00
CA VAL A 63 6.94 -3.02 -11.15
C VAL A 63 8.15 -2.19 -10.73
N GLU A 64 9.09 -2.00 -11.66
CA GLU A 64 10.21 -1.07 -11.47
C GLU A 64 9.70 0.39 -11.42
N GLU A 65 8.76 0.72 -12.32
CA GLU A 65 8.07 2.00 -12.42
C GLU A 65 6.59 1.80 -12.74
N ILE A 66 5.72 2.61 -12.12
CA ILE A 66 4.30 2.63 -12.45
C ILE A 66 4.10 3.39 -13.76
N ALA A 67 3.70 2.67 -14.80
CA ALA A 67 3.47 3.24 -16.13
C ALA A 67 2.28 4.22 -16.16
N ASP A 68 1.18 3.85 -15.50
CA ASP A 68 -0.06 4.61 -15.52
C ASP A 68 -0.61 4.80 -14.11
N PHE A 69 -1.12 6.01 -13.85
CA PHE A 69 -1.82 6.35 -12.63
C PHE A 69 -3.28 6.65 -12.94
N PRO A 70 -4.15 5.63 -12.97
CA PRO A 70 -5.52 5.83 -13.38
C PRO A 70 -6.30 6.63 -12.32
N SER A 71 -7.35 7.32 -12.78
CA SER A 71 -8.04 8.37 -12.01
C SER A 71 -9.37 7.91 -11.40
N GLU A 72 -9.56 6.62 -11.17
CA GLU A 72 -10.76 6.05 -10.55
C GLU A 72 -10.92 6.56 -9.12
N THR A 73 -12.14 6.53 -8.59
CA THR A 73 -12.41 6.92 -7.20
C THR A 73 -11.80 5.96 -6.17
N ALA A 74 -11.38 4.76 -6.60
CA ALA A 74 -10.71 3.77 -5.80
C ALA A 74 -9.57 3.10 -6.57
N ILE A 75 -8.41 2.94 -5.92
CA ILE A 75 -7.24 2.26 -6.45
C ILE A 75 -6.62 1.36 -5.38
N ARG A 76 -5.95 0.28 -5.80
CA ARG A 76 -5.27 -0.66 -4.92
C ARG A 76 -3.76 -0.56 -5.08
N VAL A 77 -3.07 -0.50 -3.96
CA VAL A 77 -1.61 -0.62 -3.89
C VAL A 77 -1.30 -1.92 -3.19
N GLU A 78 -0.71 -2.86 -3.91
CA GLU A 78 -0.25 -4.12 -3.33
C GLU A 78 1.00 -3.90 -2.49
N ILE A 79 1.15 -4.73 -1.46
CA ILE A 79 2.38 -4.87 -0.68
C ILE A 79 2.72 -6.36 -0.54
N PRO A 80 4.00 -6.73 -0.37
CA PRO A 80 4.32 -8.12 -0.13
C PRO A 80 3.82 -8.53 1.27
N PRO A 81 3.28 -9.76 1.43
CA PRO A 81 2.84 -10.24 2.73
C PRO A 81 3.99 -10.36 3.73
N ASN A 82 5.22 -10.60 3.25
CA ASN A 82 6.43 -10.64 4.04
C ASN A 82 7.60 -9.96 3.31
N ILE A 83 7.83 -8.68 3.60
CA ILE A 83 8.93 -7.93 2.97
C ILE A 83 10.32 -8.47 3.34
N GLN A 84 10.48 -9.10 4.52
CA GLN A 84 11.79 -9.61 4.93
C GLN A 84 12.17 -10.86 4.12
N GLU A 85 11.21 -11.74 3.90
CA GLU A 85 11.39 -12.90 3.04
C GLU A 85 11.70 -12.50 1.60
N VAL A 86 10.94 -11.55 1.03
CA VAL A 86 11.21 -11.02 -0.31
C VAL A 86 12.62 -10.46 -0.40
N LYS A 87 13.07 -9.66 0.57
CA LYS A 87 14.43 -9.11 0.60
C LYS A 87 15.52 -10.18 0.73
N SER A 88 15.23 -11.27 1.45
CA SER A 88 16.18 -12.38 1.62
C SER A 88 16.36 -13.20 0.34
N GLN A 89 15.30 -13.36 -0.44
CA GLN A 89 15.33 -14.08 -1.72
C GLN A 89 15.85 -13.20 -2.86
N SER A 90 15.39 -11.94 -2.90
CA SER A 90 15.81 -10.94 -3.90
C SER A 90 15.82 -9.53 -3.30
N PRO A 91 17.01 -8.99 -2.97
CA PRO A 91 17.15 -7.59 -2.56
C PRO A 91 16.63 -6.59 -3.60
N GLU A 92 16.70 -6.94 -4.88
CA GLU A 92 16.18 -6.13 -5.98
C GLU A 92 14.65 -6.05 -5.96
N ALA A 93 13.96 -7.18 -5.85
CA ALA A 93 12.51 -7.19 -5.68
C ALA A 93 12.08 -6.38 -4.45
N GLY A 94 12.84 -6.48 -3.35
CA GLY A 94 12.62 -5.65 -2.16
C GLY A 94 12.77 -4.15 -2.42
N ARG A 95 13.68 -3.73 -3.31
CA ARG A 95 13.82 -2.32 -3.74
C ARG A 95 12.65 -1.89 -4.62
N HIS A 96 12.23 -2.71 -5.59
CA HIS A 96 11.09 -2.40 -6.46
C HIS A 96 9.80 -2.26 -5.68
N TRP A 97 9.50 -3.18 -4.75
CA TRP A 97 8.35 -3.04 -3.85
C TRP A 97 8.34 -1.69 -3.12
N ARG A 98 9.48 -1.30 -2.54
CA ARG A 98 9.56 -0.02 -1.84
C ARG A 98 9.37 1.16 -2.79
N SER A 99 10.01 1.13 -3.96
CA SER A 99 9.96 2.19 -4.95
C SER A 99 8.54 2.40 -5.48
N CYS A 100 7.90 1.34 -6.00
CA CYS A 100 6.58 1.44 -6.60
C CYS A 100 5.49 1.76 -5.56
N THR A 101 5.57 1.18 -4.35
CA THR A 101 4.66 1.52 -3.26
C THR A 101 4.81 2.99 -2.86
N ARG A 102 6.03 3.51 -2.71
CA ARG A 102 6.28 4.95 -2.45
C ARG A 102 5.68 5.82 -3.54
N GLN A 103 5.96 5.49 -4.81
CA GLN A 103 5.50 6.24 -5.97
C GLN A 103 3.97 6.33 -6.00
N ALA A 104 3.27 5.20 -5.78
CA ALA A 104 1.81 5.16 -5.69
C ALA A 104 1.28 6.03 -4.56
N PHE A 105 1.81 5.88 -3.34
CA PHE A 105 1.33 6.66 -2.19
C PHE A 105 1.57 8.16 -2.38
N GLN A 106 2.75 8.58 -2.83
CA GLN A 106 3.05 9.99 -3.08
C GLN A 106 2.12 10.57 -4.15
N TRP A 107 1.89 9.84 -5.24
CA TRP A 107 1.03 10.29 -6.32
C TRP A 107 -0.42 10.49 -5.88
N TYR A 108 -1.00 9.47 -5.24
CA TYR A 108 -2.43 9.44 -4.91
C TYR A 108 -2.75 10.29 -3.69
N LEU A 109 -1.95 10.24 -2.62
CA LEU A 109 -2.16 11.10 -1.45
C LEU A 109 -2.03 12.58 -1.82
N GLY A 110 -1.09 12.93 -2.70
CA GLY A 110 -0.95 14.29 -3.24
C GLY A 110 -2.14 14.78 -4.06
N ARG A 111 -3.05 13.88 -4.48
CA ARG A 111 -4.26 14.15 -5.26
C ARG A 111 -5.55 14.00 -4.46
N GLY A 112 -5.45 14.00 -3.14
CA GLY A 112 -6.60 13.95 -2.24
C GLY A 112 -7.17 12.55 -2.01
N TYR A 113 -6.50 11.49 -2.49
CA TYR A 113 -6.84 10.13 -2.05
C TYR A 113 -6.45 9.95 -0.59
N ARG A 114 -7.13 9.03 0.08
CA ARG A 114 -6.88 8.64 1.47
C ARG A 114 -6.82 7.13 1.55
N VAL A 115 -5.97 6.61 2.43
CA VAL A 115 -5.97 5.17 2.75
C VAL A 115 -7.28 4.84 3.46
N SER A 116 -8.17 4.13 2.78
CA SER A 116 -9.50 3.76 3.29
C SER A 116 -9.46 2.45 4.05
N GLY A 117 -8.50 1.57 3.76
CA GLY A 117 -8.17 0.44 4.59
C GLY A 117 -7.12 -0.47 3.98
N PHE A 118 -6.94 -1.60 4.66
CA PHE A 118 -6.01 -2.66 4.29
C PHE A 118 -6.78 -3.98 4.32
N TYR A 119 -6.52 -4.84 3.35
CA TYR A 119 -7.07 -6.19 3.36
C TYR A 119 -6.10 -7.20 2.77
N ARG A 120 -6.32 -8.45 3.16
CA ARG A 120 -5.63 -9.61 2.62
C ARG A 120 -6.63 -10.47 1.87
N ASP A 121 -6.41 -10.63 0.59
CA ASP A 121 -7.22 -11.49 -0.26
C ASP A 121 -7.05 -12.95 0.19
N LYS A 122 -8.16 -13.62 0.51
CA LYS A 122 -8.12 -14.97 1.11
C LYS A 122 -7.70 -16.03 0.10
N THR A 123 -7.95 -15.83 -1.18
CA THR A 123 -7.69 -16.82 -2.23
C THR A 123 -6.22 -16.75 -2.67
N SER A 124 -5.77 -15.56 -3.01
CA SER A 124 -4.42 -15.29 -3.51
C SER A 124 -3.40 -15.00 -2.41
N GLN A 125 -3.86 -14.77 -1.18
CA GLN A 125 -3.02 -14.41 -0.02
C GLN A 125 -2.28 -13.06 -0.18
N ARG A 126 -2.62 -12.29 -1.22
CA ARG A 126 -2.06 -10.97 -1.55
C ARG A 126 -2.61 -9.90 -0.61
N CYS A 127 -1.80 -8.89 -0.35
CA CYS A 127 -2.08 -7.83 0.63
C CYS A 127 -2.20 -6.48 -0.08
N PHE A 128 -3.27 -5.74 0.20
CA PHE A 128 -3.56 -4.49 -0.49
C PHE A 128 -3.93 -3.37 0.48
N TYR A 129 -3.44 -2.18 0.17
CA TYR A 129 -4.05 -0.94 0.64
C TYR A 129 -5.08 -0.48 -0.40
N LEU A 130 -6.27 -0.13 0.09
CA LEU A 130 -7.28 0.57 -0.70
C LEU A 130 -7.12 2.08 -0.47
N LEU A 131 -6.97 2.83 -1.55
CA LEU A 131 -6.96 4.29 -1.54
C LEU A 131 -8.21 4.78 -2.25
N THR A 132 -8.95 5.68 -1.61
CA THR A 132 -10.16 6.26 -2.19
C THR A 132 -10.12 7.78 -2.15
N ARG A 133 -10.82 8.41 -3.08
CA ARG A 133 -11.15 9.84 -3.07
C ARG A 133 -12.65 10.03 -3.24
N ALA A 134 -13.16 11.20 -2.84
CA ALA A 134 -14.52 11.56 -3.20
C ALA A 134 -14.66 11.60 -4.73
N GLY A 135 -15.77 11.06 -5.26
CA GLY A 135 -16.13 11.26 -6.65
C GLY A 135 -16.30 12.76 -6.91
N SER A 136 -15.64 13.26 -7.94
CA SER A 136 -15.86 14.60 -8.49
C SER A 136 -17.20 14.68 -9.20
#